data_AF-A0A157STL7-F1
#
_entry.id   AF-A0A157STL7-F1
#
_cell.length_a   1.000
_cell.length_b   1.000
_cell.length_c   1.000
_cell.angle_alpha   90.00
_cell.angle_beta   90.00
_cell.angle_gamma   90.00
#
_symmetry.space_group_name_H-M   'P 1'
#
loop_
_entity.id
_entity.type
_entity.pdbx_description
1 polymer ?
#
loop_
_entity_poly.entity_id
_entity_poly.type
_entity_poly.pdbx_seq_one_letter_code
_entity_poly.pdbx_strand_id
1 'polypeptide(L)'
;MSITPDSNQTALPVHRPDAGSPIGVRHVKMSEFYSKFASYIAEAEYAPVCVWRYKSPVIWLVGHATWARHPKIEQFLPEGHILGLLRDSINARLDEANTLLEAAMRANKMRVPAEPLVRALLIRILYSIPSDAILHEQINHNLLYRWFVGFDLSQPIWARHVMEDAFALLLSQREIVGLLNELITLAAASRQASATHDFHINLALLEAWRVRVGQQAIQPEA
;
A
#
# COMPACT_ATOMS: atom_id res chain seq x y z
N MET A 1 50.79 -21.98 47.11
CA MET A 1 49.33 -22.13 46.97
C MET A 1 48.98 -21.63 45.58
N SER A 2 48.81 -22.55 44.64
CA SER A 2 48.64 -22.26 43.20
C SER A 2 47.18 -21.98 42.91
N ILE A 3 46.87 -20.83 42.32
CA ILE A 3 45.52 -20.46 41.90
C ILE A 3 45.43 -20.77 40.39
N THR A 4 44.58 -21.73 40.05
CA THR A 4 44.20 -22.13 38.69
C THR A 4 43.44 -21.00 37.97
N PRO A 5 43.66 -20.77 36.67
CA PRO A 5 42.82 -19.86 35.89
C PRO A 5 41.52 -20.56 35.50
N ASP A 6 40.40 -19.87 35.73
CA ASP A 6 39.05 -20.36 35.45
C ASP A 6 38.79 -20.39 33.94
N SER A 7 38.64 -21.60 33.40
CA SER A 7 38.30 -21.87 32.02
C SER A 7 36.82 -21.62 31.78
N ASN A 8 36.42 -20.37 31.57
CA ASN A 8 35.04 -20.06 31.16
C ASN A 8 34.97 -19.59 29.71
N GLN A 9 35.39 -20.47 28.80
CA GLN A 9 34.99 -20.42 27.39
C GLN A 9 33.55 -20.95 27.28
N THR A 10 32.57 -20.14 27.66
CA THR A 10 31.18 -20.44 27.33
C THR A 10 30.98 -20.19 25.84
N ALA A 11 31.07 -21.26 25.04
CA ALA A 11 30.70 -21.26 23.64
C ALA A 11 29.32 -20.61 23.44
N LEU A 12 29.15 -19.88 22.34
CA LEU A 12 27.82 -19.46 21.88
C LEU A 12 26.93 -20.70 21.84
N PRO A 13 25.69 -20.66 22.36
CA PRO A 13 24.79 -21.78 22.14
C PRO A 13 24.66 -21.98 20.63
N VAL A 14 24.90 -23.20 20.15
CA VAL A 14 24.55 -23.63 18.80
C VAL A 14 23.01 -23.68 18.77
N HIS A 15 22.39 -22.50 18.68
CA HIS A 15 20.96 -22.40 18.58
C HIS A 15 20.60 -22.84 17.17
N ARG A 16 19.85 -23.93 17.07
CA ARG A 16 19.12 -24.29 15.85
C ARG A 16 18.35 -23.03 15.43
N PRO A 17 18.45 -22.56 14.18
CA PRO A 17 17.76 -21.35 13.74
C PRO A 17 16.27 -21.53 14.01
N ASP A 18 15.72 -20.68 14.87
CA ASP A 18 14.28 -20.60 15.06
C ASP A 18 13.67 -20.25 13.70
N ALA A 19 12.55 -20.88 13.37
CA ALA A 19 11.90 -20.85 12.04
C ALA A 19 11.46 -19.45 11.53
N GLY A 20 11.85 -18.37 12.21
CA GLY A 20 11.64 -16.98 11.83
C GLY A 20 12.89 -16.09 11.80
N SER A 21 14.11 -16.60 12.02
CA SER A 21 15.32 -15.79 11.82
C SER A 21 15.63 -15.66 10.33
N PRO A 22 15.87 -14.44 9.81
CA PRO A 22 16.33 -14.27 8.43
C PRO A 22 17.57 -15.14 8.18
N ILE A 23 17.63 -15.79 7.02
CA ILE A 23 18.80 -16.60 6.63
C ILE A 23 20.03 -15.66 6.58
N GLY A 24 21.10 -16.00 7.29
CA GLY A 24 22.36 -15.24 7.29
C GLY A 24 22.53 -14.20 8.42
N VAL A 25 21.73 -14.23 9.49
CA VAL A 25 21.88 -13.31 10.63
C VAL A 25 23.15 -13.60 11.43
N ARG A 26 23.92 -12.55 11.74
CA ARG A 26 25.08 -12.61 12.63
C ARG A 26 24.65 -12.46 14.09
N HIS A 27 24.95 -13.44 14.94
CA HIS A 27 24.65 -13.37 16.37
C HIS A 27 25.90 -13.00 17.17
N VAL A 28 25.81 -11.97 18.02
CA VAL A 28 26.96 -11.47 18.80
C VAL A 28 26.58 -11.26 20.26
N LYS A 29 27.52 -11.47 21.18
CA LYS A 29 27.32 -11.18 22.61
C LYS A 29 27.46 -9.68 22.86
N MET A 30 26.70 -9.14 23.81
CA MET A 30 26.78 -7.74 24.21
C MET A 30 28.20 -7.29 24.62
N SER A 31 28.96 -8.16 25.30
CA SER A 31 30.35 -7.84 25.67
C SER A 31 31.26 -7.67 24.46
N GLU A 32 31.09 -8.51 23.43
CA GLU A 32 31.84 -8.41 22.18
C GLU A 32 31.38 -7.20 21.36
N PHE A 33 30.08 -6.92 21.36
CA PHE A 33 29.46 -5.80 20.66
C PHE A 33 30.09 -4.45 21.03
N TYR A 34 30.31 -4.18 22.32
CA TYR A 34 30.95 -2.94 22.75
C TYR A 34 32.38 -2.79 22.24
N SER A 35 33.14 -3.89 22.17
CA SER A 35 34.54 -3.87 21.74
C SER A 35 34.72 -3.71 20.22
N LYS A 36 33.74 -4.14 19.42
CA LYS A 36 33.80 -4.17 17.95
C LYS A 36 32.63 -3.43 17.30
N PHE A 37 32.10 -2.44 17.98
CA PHE A 37 30.87 -1.74 17.59
C PHE A 37 30.91 -1.23 16.14
N ALA A 38 31.99 -0.55 15.76
CA ALA A 38 32.17 -0.01 14.41
C ALA A 38 32.18 -1.10 13.32
N SER A 39 32.85 -2.23 13.58
CA SER A 39 32.88 -3.35 12.65
C SER A 39 31.50 -3.96 12.43
N TYR A 40 30.70 -4.08 13.50
CA TYR A 40 29.34 -4.59 13.38
C TYR A 40 28.36 -3.64 12.71
N ILE A 41 28.57 -2.32 12.79
CA ILE A 41 27.81 -1.36 11.98
C ILE A 41 28.10 -1.58 10.49
N ALA A 42 29.38 -1.67 10.12
CA ALA A 42 29.76 -1.91 8.73
C ALA A 42 29.24 -3.27 8.21
N GLU A 43 29.26 -4.30 9.06
CA GLU A 43 28.73 -5.63 8.73
C GLU A 43 27.19 -5.60 8.57
N ALA A 44 26.50 -4.81 9.40
CA ALA A 44 25.05 -4.67 9.39
C ALA A 44 24.48 -4.08 8.09
N GLU A 45 25.29 -3.39 7.29
CA GLU A 45 24.92 -2.91 5.96
C GLU A 45 24.58 -4.07 5.00
N TYR A 46 25.24 -5.22 5.17
CA TYR A 46 25.13 -6.37 4.28
C TYR A 46 24.29 -7.50 4.88
N ALA A 47 24.39 -7.74 6.20
CA ALA A 47 23.67 -8.80 6.88
C ALA A 47 23.19 -8.35 8.27
N PRO A 48 21.96 -8.68 8.71
CA PRO A 48 21.49 -8.28 10.03
C PRO A 48 22.40 -8.80 11.16
N VAL A 49 22.68 -7.96 12.15
CA VAL A 49 23.42 -8.33 13.36
C VAL A 49 22.47 -8.31 14.56
N CYS A 50 22.26 -9.45 15.19
CA CYS A 50 21.49 -9.59 16.41
C CYS A 50 22.43 -9.65 17.62
N VAL A 51 22.33 -8.67 18.51
CA VAL A 51 23.09 -8.61 19.76
C VAL A 51 22.29 -9.24 20.89
N TRP A 52 22.90 -10.19 21.56
CA TRP A 52 22.33 -10.94 22.67
C TRP A 52 22.92 -10.47 24.00
N ARG A 53 22.05 -10.29 24.98
CA ARG A 53 22.45 -10.13 26.38
C ARG A 53 21.83 -11.29 27.15
N TYR A 54 22.68 -12.12 27.75
CA TYR A 54 22.28 -13.40 28.34
C TYR A 54 21.56 -14.29 27.31
N LYS A 55 20.32 -14.69 27.59
CA LYS A 55 19.49 -15.57 26.75
C LYS A 55 18.44 -14.82 25.94
N SER A 56 18.59 -13.50 25.77
CA SER A 56 17.60 -12.69 25.06
C SER A 56 18.27 -11.76 24.03
N PRO A 57 17.70 -11.64 22.82
CA PRO A 57 18.11 -10.63 21.87
C PRO A 57 17.69 -9.26 22.38
N VAL A 58 18.57 -8.28 22.29
CA VAL A 58 18.34 -6.93 22.85
C VAL A 58 18.58 -5.80 21.86
N ILE A 59 19.38 -6.04 20.81
CA ILE A 59 19.61 -5.06 19.73
C ILE A 59 19.60 -5.80 18.39
N TRP A 60 18.96 -5.20 17.40
CA TRP A 60 19.09 -5.58 16.01
C TRP A 60 19.70 -4.42 15.23
N LEU A 61 20.82 -4.67 14.56
CA LEU A 61 21.37 -3.78 13.56
C LEU A 61 20.98 -4.32 12.19
N VAL A 62 20.37 -3.46 11.39
CA VAL A 62 19.97 -3.75 10.02
C VAL A 62 20.32 -2.54 9.16
N GLY A 63 20.91 -2.78 8.00
CA GLY A 63 21.13 -1.73 7.02
C GLY A 63 19.82 -1.04 6.64
N HIS A 64 19.88 0.26 6.33
CA HIS A 64 18.70 1.04 5.95
C HIS A 64 17.93 0.39 4.79
N ALA A 65 18.63 -0.13 3.77
CA ALA A 65 17.99 -0.80 2.63
C ALA A 65 17.28 -2.11 2.99
N THR A 66 17.60 -2.74 4.12
CA THR A 66 16.92 -3.94 4.63
C THR A 66 15.72 -3.53 5.50
N TRP A 67 15.88 -2.50 6.34
CA TRP A 67 14.83 -1.96 7.18
C TRP A 67 13.73 -1.24 6.40
N ALA A 68 14.12 -0.39 5.44
CA ALA A 68 13.23 0.42 4.62
C ALA A 68 12.50 -0.40 3.53
N ARG A 69 12.69 -1.72 3.48
CA ARG A 69 11.87 -2.60 2.63
C ARG A 69 10.47 -2.63 3.20
N HIS A 70 9.60 -1.79 2.66
CA HIS A 70 8.18 -2.03 2.78
C HIS A 70 7.85 -3.33 2.03
N PRO A 71 7.11 -4.26 2.65
CA PRO A 71 6.60 -5.41 1.92
C PRO A 71 5.82 -4.91 0.70
N LYS A 72 6.25 -5.31 -0.49
CA LYS A 72 5.53 -5.05 -1.74
C LYS A 72 4.24 -5.86 -1.69
N ILE A 73 3.10 -5.20 -1.54
CA ILE A 73 1.81 -5.87 -1.37
C ILE A 73 1.50 -6.76 -2.58
N GLU A 74 2.01 -6.39 -3.76
CA GLU A 74 1.92 -7.14 -5.00
C GLU A 74 2.39 -8.58 -4.88
N GLN A 75 3.43 -8.83 -4.08
CA GLN A 75 4.03 -10.17 -3.97
C GLN A 75 3.14 -11.16 -3.21
N PHE A 76 2.13 -10.66 -2.50
CA PHE A 76 1.16 -11.48 -1.76
C PHE A 76 -0.15 -11.66 -2.52
N LEU A 77 -0.30 -11.02 -3.68
CA LEU A 77 -1.48 -11.20 -4.51
C LEU A 77 -1.44 -12.56 -5.19
N PRO A 78 -2.53 -13.35 -5.13
CA PRO A 78 -2.66 -14.54 -5.96
C PRO A 78 -2.50 -14.18 -7.45
N GLU A 79 -1.91 -15.10 -8.21
CA GLU A 79 -1.87 -14.96 -9.67
C GLU A 79 -3.29 -14.78 -10.21
N GLY A 80 -3.46 -13.81 -11.12
CA GLY A 80 -4.77 -13.50 -11.70
C GLY A 80 -5.72 -12.74 -10.78
N HIS A 81 -5.25 -12.14 -9.67
CA HIS A 81 -6.07 -11.23 -8.88
C HIS A 81 -6.47 -9.99 -9.70
N ILE A 82 -7.75 -9.63 -9.71
CA ILE A 82 -8.30 -8.57 -10.59
C ILE A 82 -7.59 -7.22 -10.47
N LEU A 83 -7.33 -6.73 -9.24
CA LEU A 83 -6.62 -5.46 -9.04
C LEU A 83 -5.15 -5.52 -9.49
N GLY A 84 -4.55 -6.71 -9.51
CA GLY A 84 -3.22 -6.93 -10.08
C GLY A 84 -3.27 -6.83 -11.61
N LEU A 85 -4.19 -7.58 -12.23
CA LEU A 85 -4.39 -7.59 -13.68
C LEU A 85 -4.73 -6.21 -14.25
N LEU A 86 -5.50 -5.41 -13.51
CA LEU A 86 -5.94 -4.10 -13.95
C LEU A 86 -4.92 -2.99 -13.75
N ARG A 87 -3.92 -3.19 -12.90
CA ARG A 87 -3.06 -2.10 -12.43
C ARG A 87 -2.37 -1.39 -13.58
N ASP A 88 -1.70 -2.12 -14.46
CA ASP A 88 -0.91 -1.50 -15.54
C ASP A 88 -1.80 -0.78 -16.55
N SER A 89 -2.92 -1.39 -16.94
CA SER A 89 -3.91 -0.77 -17.84
C SER A 89 -4.53 0.49 -17.26
N ILE A 90 -4.85 0.47 -15.95
CA ILE A 90 -5.39 1.65 -15.25
C ILE A 90 -4.32 2.73 -15.12
N ASN A 91 -3.08 2.37 -14.77
CA ASN A 91 -1.96 3.31 -14.69
C ASN A 91 -1.76 4.02 -16.02
N ALA A 92 -1.63 3.26 -17.12
CA ALA A 92 -1.46 3.83 -18.46
C ALA A 92 -2.60 4.79 -18.83
N ARG A 93 -3.85 4.40 -18.57
CA ARG A 93 -5.00 5.25 -18.87
C ARG A 93 -5.05 6.52 -18.01
N LEU A 94 -4.66 6.42 -16.73
CA LEU A 94 -4.60 7.57 -15.82
C LEU A 94 -3.46 8.53 -16.20
N ASP A 95 -2.32 8.01 -16.64
CA ASP A 95 -1.20 8.81 -17.17
C ASP A 95 -1.63 9.62 -18.39
N GLU A 96 -2.36 9.00 -19.32
CA GLU A 96 -2.96 9.69 -20.47
C GLU A 96 -4.01 10.73 -20.05
N ALA A 97 -4.76 10.45 -18.98
CA ALA A 97 -5.76 11.35 -18.42
C ALA A 97 -5.19 12.44 -17.50
N ASN A 98 -3.87 12.50 -17.28
CA ASN A 98 -3.28 13.37 -16.26
C ASN A 98 -3.65 14.85 -16.47
N THR A 99 -3.65 15.32 -17.73
CA THR A 99 -4.05 16.71 -18.05
C THR A 99 -5.51 17.00 -17.66
N LEU A 100 -6.40 16.02 -17.86
CA LEU A 100 -7.82 16.10 -17.49
C LEU A 100 -7.98 16.12 -15.95
N LEU A 101 -7.25 15.27 -15.24
CA LEU A 101 -7.26 15.21 -13.77
C LEU A 101 -6.76 16.52 -13.14
N GLU A 102 -5.67 17.07 -13.68
CA GLU A 102 -5.13 18.36 -13.25
C GLU A 102 -6.10 19.53 -13.52
N ALA A 103 -6.78 19.52 -14.68
CA ALA A 103 -7.81 20.51 -14.98
C ALA A 103 -9.00 20.39 -14.00
N ALA A 104 -9.42 19.17 -13.70
CA ALA A 104 -10.52 18.89 -12.77
C ALA A 104 -10.22 19.37 -11.34
N MET A 105 -8.98 19.18 -10.89
CA MET A 105 -8.51 19.69 -9.60
C MET A 105 -8.51 21.22 -9.55
N ARG A 106 -7.99 21.86 -10.61
CA ARG A 106 -7.91 23.32 -10.71
C ARG A 106 -9.28 23.98 -10.74
N ALA A 107 -10.22 23.44 -11.53
CA ALA A 107 -11.59 23.93 -11.64
C ALA A 107 -12.30 23.98 -10.27
N ASN A 108 -12.03 22.99 -9.42
CA ASN A 108 -12.69 22.84 -8.12
C ASN A 108 -11.80 23.22 -6.92
N LYS A 109 -10.63 23.82 -7.17
CA LYS A 109 -9.64 24.22 -6.14
C LYS A 109 -9.34 23.08 -5.13
N MET A 110 -9.27 21.86 -5.64
CA MET A 110 -9.07 20.67 -4.83
C MET A 110 -7.68 20.68 -4.17
N ARG A 111 -7.62 20.26 -2.91
CA ARG A 111 -6.37 20.15 -2.12
C ARG A 111 -5.80 18.73 -2.08
N VAL A 112 -6.50 17.78 -2.68
CA VAL A 112 -6.17 16.36 -2.71
C VAL A 112 -5.99 15.93 -4.16
N PRO A 113 -4.98 15.10 -4.49
CA PRO A 113 -4.76 14.62 -5.85
C PRO A 113 -5.96 13.82 -6.37
N ALA A 114 -6.36 14.07 -7.62
CA ALA A 114 -7.51 13.41 -8.23
C ALA A 114 -7.24 11.94 -8.58
N GLU A 115 -6.02 11.58 -8.96
CA GLU A 115 -5.73 10.20 -9.40
C GLU A 115 -5.98 9.16 -8.29
N PRO A 116 -5.48 9.31 -7.05
CA PRO A 116 -5.82 8.39 -5.96
C PRO A 116 -7.31 8.35 -5.64
N LEU A 117 -8.03 9.47 -5.77
CA LEU A 117 -9.47 9.53 -5.57
C LEU A 117 -10.23 8.75 -6.65
N VAL A 118 -9.82 8.85 -7.92
CA VAL A 118 -10.37 8.06 -9.02
C VAL A 118 -10.15 6.57 -8.77
N ARG A 119 -8.95 6.17 -8.33
CA ARG A 119 -8.66 4.78 -7.93
C ARG A 119 -9.55 4.31 -6.78
N ALA A 120 -9.80 5.15 -5.78
CA ALA A 120 -10.70 4.84 -4.68
C ALA A 120 -12.16 4.65 -5.15
N LEU A 121 -12.65 5.51 -6.06
CA LEU A 121 -13.97 5.35 -6.69
C LEU A 121 -14.07 4.07 -7.52
N LEU A 122 -12.98 3.66 -8.18
CA LEU A 122 -12.94 2.35 -8.85
C LEU A 122 -13.09 1.19 -7.87
N ILE A 123 -12.36 1.19 -6.75
CA ILE A 123 -12.55 0.16 -5.71
C ILE A 123 -14.01 0.11 -5.27
N ARG A 124 -14.62 1.29 -5.04
CA ARG A 124 -16.03 1.37 -4.63
C ARG A 124 -16.96 0.64 -5.59
N ILE A 125 -16.78 0.84 -6.89
CA ILE A 125 -17.61 0.19 -7.92
C ILE A 125 -17.28 -1.29 -8.05
N LEU A 126 -15.99 -1.65 -8.13
CA LEU A 126 -15.54 -3.03 -8.38
C LEU A 126 -15.93 -4.00 -7.25
N TYR A 127 -16.05 -3.48 -6.03
CA TYR A 127 -16.40 -4.24 -4.83
C TYR A 127 -17.74 -3.84 -4.23
N SER A 128 -18.56 -3.08 -4.96
CA SER A 128 -19.89 -2.65 -4.53
C SER A 128 -19.94 -2.05 -3.12
N ILE A 129 -18.93 -1.24 -2.75
CA ILE A 129 -18.84 -0.65 -1.42
C ILE A 129 -19.94 0.40 -1.24
N PRO A 130 -20.81 0.26 -0.24
CA PRO A 130 -22.09 0.98 -0.21
C PRO A 130 -21.96 2.47 0.10
N SER A 131 -20.94 2.90 0.85
CA SER A 131 -20.80 4.31 1.27
C SER A 131 -19.34 4.77 1.25
N ASP A 132 -19.14 6.09 1.19
CA ASP A 132 -17.81 6.69 1.26
C ASP A 132 -17.17 6.50 2.64
N ALA A 133 -17.98 6.47 3.71
CA ALA A 133 -17.51 6.13 5.05
C ALA A 133 -16.95 4.71 5.13
N ILE A 134 -17.62 3.73 4.52
CA ILE A 134 -17.13 2.34 4.49
C ILE A 134 -15.93 2.23 3.55
N LEU A 135 -15.92 2.92 2.40
CA LEU A 135 -14.76 2.95 1.50
C LEU A 135 -13.52 3.51 2.20
N HIS A 136 -13.67 4.60 2.95
CA HIS A 136 -12.61 5.22 3.74
C HIS A 136 -11.98 4.23 4.73
N GLU A 137 -12.84 3.55 5.49
CA GLU A 137 -12.43 2.52 6.45
C GLU A 137 -11.74 1.34 5.75
N GLN A 138 -12.28 0.88 4.63
CA GLN A 138 -11.71 -0.19 3.83
C GLN A 138 -10.32 0.19 3.28
N ILE A 139 -10.12 1.41 2.76
CA ILE A 139 -8.78 1.86 2.31
C ILE A 139 -7.82 1.97 3.50
N ASN A 140 -8.30 2.30 4.69
CA ASN A 140 -7.47 2.42 5.87
C ASN A 140 -6.94 1.06 6.37
N HIS A 141 -7.78 0.02 6.35
CA HIS A 141 -7.45 -1.28 6.95
C HIS A 141 -7.06 -2.36 5.94
N ASN A 142 -7.58 -2.29 4.71
CA ASN A 142 -7.29 -3.26 3.66
C ASN A 142 -6.03 -2.83 2.89
N LEU A 143 -4.92 -3.51 3.16
CA LEU A 143 -3.63 -3.22 2.54
C LEU A 143 -3.69 -3.30 1.01
N LEU A 144 -4.48 -4.22 0.45
CA LEU A 144 -4.63 -4.35 -0.99
C LEU A 144 -5.31 -3.11 -1.60
N TYR A 145 -6.37 -2.61 -0.96
CA TYR A 145 -7.05 -1.40 -1.43
C TYR A 145 -6.15 -0.17 -1.30
N ARG A 146 -5.42 -0.09 -0.19
CA ARG A 146 -4.43 0.95 0.07
C ARG A 146 -3.37 1.00 -1.04
N TRP A 147 -2.80 -0.17 -1.36
CA TRP A 147 -1.85 -0.34 -2.45
C TRP A 147 -2.43 0.04 -3.81
N PHE A 148 -3.67 -0.35 -4.10
CA PHE A 148 -4.30 -0.07 -5.38
C PHE A 148 -4.60 1.43 -5.56
N VAL A 149 -4.97 2.13 -4.48
CA VAL A 149 -5.16 3.59 -4.47
C VAL A 149 -3.83 4.34 -4.64
N GLY A 150 -2.70 3.70 -4.35
CA GLY A 150 -1.37 4.30 -4.47
C GLY A 150 -0.84 4.90 -3.16
N PHE A 151 -1.33 4.43 -2.02
CA PHE A 151 -0.84 4.85 -0.71
C PHE A 151 0.27 3.93 -0.19
N ASP A 152 1.31 4.54 0.38
CA ASP A 152 2.34 3.80 1.13
C ASP A 152 1.80 3.26 2.45
N LEU A 153 2.35 2.13 2.92
CA LEU A 153 1.94 1.49 4.18
C LEU A 153 2.08 2.39 5.42
N SER A 154 3.05 3.29 5.43
CA SER A 154 3.36 4.18 6.57
C SER A 154 2.63 5.53 6.51
N GLN A 155 1.99 5.85 5.39
CA GLN A 155 1.36 7.15 5.19
C GLN A 155 -0.04 7.18 5.86
N PRO A 156 -0.53 8.29 6.41
CA PRO A 156 -1.95 8.42 6.72
C PRO A 156 -2.77 8.64 5.43
N ILE A 157 -3.99 8.11 5.35
CA ILE A 157 -4.95 8.52 4.29
C ILE A 157 -5.59 9.87 4.64
N TRP A 158 -6.32 10.47 3.69
CA TRP A 158 -7.05 11.72 3.92
C TRP A 158 -8.08 11.58 5.05
N ALA A 159 -8.40 12.68 5.72
CA ALA A 159 -9.55 12.71 6.61
C ALA A 159 -10.84 12.44 5.82
N ARG A 160 -11.79 11.71 6.43
CA ARG A 160 -13.01 11.25 5.74
C ARG A 160 -13.78 12.36 5.03
N HIS A 161 -14.06 13.47 5.72
CA HIS A 161 -14.78 14.61 5.14
C HIS A 161 -14.07 15.20 3.91
N VAL A 162 -12.74 15.31 3.94
CA VAL A 162 -11.96 15.81 2.80
C VAL A 162 -12.12 14.90 1.59
N MET A 163 -12.15 13.58 1.81
CA MET A 163 -12.36 12.60 0.73
C MET A 163 -13.78 12.67 0.17
N GLU A 164 -14.79 12.78 1.03
CA GLU A 164 -16.20 12.90 0.63
C GLU A 164 -16.45 14.18 -0.18
N ASP A 165 -15.93 15.32 0.28
CA ASP A 165 -16.00 16.60 -0.44
C ASP A 165 -15.30 16.49 -1.80
N ALA A 166 -14.11 15.89 -1.82
CA ALA A 166 -13.35 15.71 -3.05
C ALA A 166 -14.03 14.78 -4.06
N PHE A 167 -14.70 13.70 -3.60
CA PHE A 167 -15.51 12.85 -4.47
C PHE A 167 -16.71 13.61 -5.03
N ALA A 168 -17.40 14.41 -4.22
CA ALA A 168 -18.52 15.21 -4.70
C ALA A 168 -18.08 16.17 -5.82
N LEU A 169 -16.92 16.83 -5.67
CA LEU A 169 -16.34 17.72 -6.67
C LEU A 169 -15.93 16.98 -7.95
N LEU A 170 -15.29 15.81 -7.83
CA LEU A 170 -14.92 14.99 -8.99
C LEU A 170 -16.14 14.45 -9.73
N LEU A 171 -17.11 13.90 -9.01
CA LEU A 171 -18.33 13.30 -9.58
C LEU A 171 -19.31 14.33 -10.12
N SER A 172 -19.09 15.63 -9.90
CA SER A 172 -19.84 16.70 -10.56
C SER A 172 -19.37 16.98 -12.00
N GLN A 173 -18.22 16.42 -12.40
CA GLN A 173 -17.60 16.68 -13.70
C GLN A 173 -17.85 15.54 -14.68
N ARG A 174 -18.34 15.88 -15.87
CA ARG A 174 -18.74 14.91 -16.89
C ARG A 174 -17.56 14.10 -17.41
N GLU A 175 -16.43 14.77 -17.57
CA GLU A 175 -15.17 14.21 -18.05
C GLU A 175 -14.65 13.15 -17.08
N ILE A 176 -14.78 13.38 -15.77
CA ILE A 176 -14.37 12.42 -14.73
C ILE A 176 -15.29 11.20 -14.71
N VAL A 177 -16.61 11.40 -14.79
CA VAL A 177 -17.56 10.27 -14.87
C VAL A 177 -17.36 9.47 -16.17
N GLY A 178 -17.03 10.14 -17.28
CA GLY A 178 -16.62 9.49 -18.53
C GLY A 178 -15.37 8.63 -18.38
N LEU A 179 -14.32 9.17 -17.76
CA LEU A 179 -13.09 8.44 -17.45
C LEU A 179 -13.37 7.21 -16.57
N LEU A 180 -14.19 7.34 -15.53
CA LEU A 180 -14.58 6.21 -14.67
C LEU A 180 -15.26 5.11 -15.50
N ASN A 181 -16.17 5.47 -16.41
CA ASN A 181 -16.84 4.52 -17.29
C ASN A 181 -15.84 3.75 -18.20
N GLU A 182 -14.84 4.44 -18.75
CA GLU A 182 -13.78 3.80 -19.54
C GLU A 182 -12.96 2.81 -18.71
N LEU A 183 -12.54 3.22 -17.50
CA LEU A 183 -11.77 2.36 -16.59
C LEU A 183 -12.58 1.14 -16.13
N ILE A 184 -13.89 1.28 -15.93
CA ILE A 184 -14.79 0.15 -15.62
C ILE A 184 -14.95 -0.77 -16.82
N THR A 185 -14.96 -0.23 -18.04
CA THR A 185 -15.01 -1.04 -19.27
C THR A 185 -13.75 -1.91 -19.41
N LEU A 186 -12.57 -1.34 -19.12
CA LEU A 186 -11.33 -2.12 -19.00
C LEU A 186 -11.46 -3.22 -17.94
N ALA A 187 -12.00 -2.88 -16.77
CA ALA A 187 -12.22 -3.84 -15.68
C ALA A 187 -13.15 -4.99 -16.07
N ALA A 188 -14.24 -4.69 -16.77
CA ALA A 188 -15.18 -5.68 -17.26
C ALA A 188 -14.55 -6.61 -18.30
N ALA A 189 -13.69 -6.10 -19.18
CA ALA A 189 -12.98 -6.90 -20.17
C ALA A 189 -12.00 -7.89 -19.52
N SER A 190 -11.29 -7.49 -18.46
CA SER A 190 -10.36 -8.36 -17.74
C SER A 190 -11.03 -9.39 -16.83
N ARG A 191 -12.37 -9.34 -16.67
CA ARG A 191 -13.12 -10.26 -15.79
C ARG A 191 -12.93 -11.73 -16.16
N GLN A 192 -12.82 -12.04 -17.45
CA GLN A 192 -12.66 -13.41 -17.95
C GLN A 192 -11.28 -14.00 -17.61
N ALA A 193 -10.27 -13.13 -17.44
CA ALA A 193 -8.91 -13.52 -17.09
C ALA A 193 -8.68 -13.57 -15.56
N SER A 194 -9.65 -13.12 -14.76
CA SER A 194 -9.55 -13.08 -13.30
C SER A 194 -9.79 -14.46 -12.69
N ALA A 195 -8.87 -14.90 -11.84
CA ALA A 195 -9.06 -16.09 -11.00
C ALA A 195 -9.90 -15.80 -9.73
N THR A 196 -10.10 -14.51 -9.40
CA THR A 196 -10.89 -14.08 -8.25
C THR A 196 -12.39 -14.06 -8.59
N HIS A 197 -13.20 -14.73 -7.76
CA HIS A 197 -14.65 -14.89 -7.98
C HIS A 197 -15.52 -13.87 -7.22
N ASP A 198 -14.95 -13.14 -6.26
CA ASP A 198 -15.74 -12.35 -5.30
C ASP A 198 -16.01 -10.89 -5.71
N PHE A 199 -15.59 -10.46 -6.91
CA PHE A 199 -15.77 -9.06 -7.32
C PHE A 199 -17.04 -8.84 -8.15
N HIS A 200 -17.77 -7.79 -7.81
CA HIS A 200 -19.07 -7.45 -8.38
C HIS A 200 -19.08 -5.97 -8.75
N ILE A 201 -19.09 -5.71 -10.06
CA ILE A 201 -19.13 -4.35 -10.60
C ILE A 201 -20.52 -3.75 -10.35
N ASN A 202 -20.59 -2.71 -9.52
CA ASN A 202 -21.83 -1.98 -9.24
C ASN A 202 -22.18 -1.01 -10.38
N LEU A 203 -22.75 -1.55 -11.46
CA LEU A 203 -23.19 -0.76 -12.61
C LEU A 203 -24.32 0.23 -12.26
N ALA A 204 -25.15 -0.09 -11.26
CA ALA A 204 -26.20 0.83 -10.81
C ALA A 204 -25.62 2.10 -10.16
N LEU A 205 -24.54 1.98 -9.40
CA LEU A 205 -23.82 3.12 -8.84
C LEU A 205 -23.20 4.00 -9.94
N LEU A 206 -22.57 3.38 -10.94
CA LEU A 206 -22.04 4.10 -12.10
C LEU A 206 -23.15 4.87 -12.83
N GLU A 207 -24.29 4.21 -13.07
CA GLU A 207 -25.42 4.84 -13.75
C GLU A 207 -25.99 6.01 -12.94
N ALA A 208 -26.08 5.88 -11.61
CA ALA A 208 -26.51 6.96 -10.74
C ALA A 208 -25.61 8.21 -10.86
N TRP A 209 -24.29 8.02 -11.01
CA TRP A 209 -23.36 9.13 -11.25
C TRP A 209 -23.54 9.76 -12.64
N ARG A 210 -23.76 8.95 -13.68
CA ARG A 210 -24.05 9.44 -15.04
C ARG A 210 -25.32 10.29 -15.08
N VAL A 211 -26.39 9.82 -14.44
CA VAL A 211 -27.67 10.54 -14.36
C VAL A 211 -27.49 11.86 -13.63
N ARG A 212 -26.76 11.88 -12.50
CA ARG A 212 -26.51 13.10 -11.71
C ARG A 212 -25.85 14.20 -12.55
N VAL A 213 -24.78 13.87 -13.28
CA VAL A 213 -24.09 14.87 -14.14
C VAL A 213 -24.96 15.26 -15.34
N GLY A 214 -25.74 14.33 -15.89
CA GLY A 214 -26.70 14.61 -16.95
C GLY A 214 -27.78 15.63 -16.53
N GLN A 215 -28.26 15.55 -15.29
CA GLN A 215 -29.24 16.50 -14.74
C GLN A 215 -28.66 17.90 -14.49
N GLN A 216 -27.40 17.97 -14.05
CA GLN A 216 -26.70 19.26 -13.84
C GLN A 216 -26.51 20.05 -15.13
N ALA A 217 -26.35 19.37 -16.28
CA ALA A 217 -26.24 20.03 -17.59
C ALA A 217 -27.55 20.67 -18.09
N ILE A 218 -28.71 20.28 -17.53
CA ILE A 218 -30.03 20.75 -17.96
C ILE A 218 -30.49 21.99 -17.16
N GLN A 219 -29.82 22.31 -16.05
CA GLN A 219 -30.03 23.55 -15.29
C GLN A 219 -28.94 24.57 -15.62
N PRO A 220 -29.06 25.39 -16.69
CA PRO A 220 -28.19 26.56 -16.82
C PRO A 220 -28.56 27.57 -15.72
N GLU A 221 -27.54 28.21 -15.16
CA GLU A 221 -27.63 29.23 -14.11
C GLU A 221 -28.72 30.27 -14.41
N ALA A 222 -29.60 30.49 -13.43
CA ALA A 222 -30.57 31.59 -13.38
C ALA A 222 -30.00 32.76 -12.58
#